data_AF-A0A2E5Y8D9-F1
#
_entry.id   AF-A0A2E5Y8D9-F1
#
_cell.length_a   1.000
_cell.length_b   1.000
_cell.length_c   1.000
_cell.angle_alpha   90.00
_cell.angle_beta   90.00
_cell.angle_gamma   90.00
#
_symmetry.space_group_name_H-M   'P 1'
#
loop_
_entity.id
_entity.type
_entity.pdbx_description
1 polymer ?
#
loop_
_entity_poly.entity_id
_entity_poly.type
_entity_poly.pdbx_seq_one_letter_code
_entity_poly.pdbx_strand_id
1 'polypeptide(L)'
;MYKKIIGLILAVTAVFAAQTVLANSCHCGEKLEKMVNALNLTSDQKDKIKPIFDQLKSTMKDKWTQIKDIKMQMDQQSAGDKMDVAVINGLIDKKMALMGDIMKAKASAKAQIMDILTDKQKMQIKAKMAEVKAKMAKKWHQCQHDD
;
A
#
# COMPACT_ATOMS: atom_id res chain seq x y z
N MET A 1 -52.89 -4.43 -35.80
CA MET A 1 -52.60 -3.16 -36.49
C MET A 1 -51.21 -2.68 -36.09
N TYR A 2 -50.37 -2.45 -37.10
CA TYR A 2 -49.00 -1.95 -37.00
C TYR A 2 -48.92 -0.63 -36.23
N LYS A 3 -47.88 -0.45 -35.40
CA LYS A 3 -46.72 0.37 -35.77
C LYS A 3 -45.64 0.31 -34.68
N LYS A 4 -44.44 -0.07 -35.13
CA LYS A 4 -43.18 -0.08 -34.40
C LYS A 4 -42.81 1.34 -33.98
N ILE A 5 -42.42 1.56 -32.72
CA ILE A 5 -41.52 2.66 -32.37
C ILE A 5 -40.33 2.04 -31.65
N ILE A 6 -39.28 1.88 -32.46
CA ILE A 6 -37.93 1.56 -32.05
C ILE A 6 -37.36 2.87 -31.48
N GLY A 7 -37.20 2.94 -30.16
CA GLY A 7 -36.50 4.03 -29.48
C GLY A 7 -35.03 3.66 -29.35
N LEU A 8 -34.17 4.37 -30.09
CA LEU A 8 -32.72 4.24 -30.13
C LEU A 8 -32.09 4.23 -28.73
N ILE A 9 -31.44 3.12 -28.37
CA ILE A 9 -30.45 3.07 -27.28
C ILE A 9 -29.17 3.68 -27.85
N LEU A 10 -28.94 4.96 -27.59
CA LEU A 10 -27.63 5.59 -27.79
C LEU A 10 -26.71 5.12 -26.67
N ALA A 11 -26.00 4.02 -26.95
CA ALA A 11 -24.85 3.58 -26.18
C ALA A 11 -23.77 4.66 -26.23
N VAL A 12 -23.69 5.47 -25.19
CA VAL A 12 -22.58 6.40 -24.97
C VAL A 12 -21.34 5.57 -24.65
N THR A 13 -20.58 5.34 -25.72
CA THR A 13 -19.12 5.35 -25.79
C THR A 13 -18.37 5.29 -24.45
N ALA A 14 -17.80 4.11 -24.22
CA ALA A 14 -16.55 3.83 -23.52
C ALA A 14 -15.88 5.02 -22.82
N VAL A 15 -16.19 5.21 -21.54
CA VAL A 15 -15.28 5.90 -20.63
C VAL A 15 -14.13 4.95 -20.34
N PHE A 16 -13.08 5.17 -21.13
CA PHE A 16 -11.66 5.03 -20.83
C PHE A 16 -11.28 4.24 -19.57
N ALA A 17 -10.49 3.20 -19.84
CA ALA A 17 -9.61 2.51 -18.93
C ALA A 17 -8.81 3.49 -18.04
N ALA A 18 -9.38 3.82 -16.88
CA ALA A 18 -8.67 4.48 -15.78
C ALA A 18 -8.78 3.63 -14.51
N GLN A 19 -8.47 2.33 -14.60
CA GLN A 19 -8.39 1.46 -13.41
C GLN A 19 -6.98 0.93 -13.12
N THR A 20 -5.95 1.29 -13.89
CA THR A 20 -4.60 0.74 -13.68
C THR A 20 -3.67 1.60 -12.81
N VAL A 21 -4.02 2.84 -12.44
CA VAL A 21 -3.12 3.71 -11.66
C VAL A 21 -3.24 3.50 -10.13
N LEU A 22 -4.31 2.89 -9.63
CA LEU A 22 -4.58 2.77 -8.19
C LEU A 22 -4.29 1.40 -7.56
N ALA A 23 -3.86 0.40 -8.33
CA ALA A 23 -3.66 -0.96 -7.81
C ALA A 23 -2.33 -1.20 -7.08
N ASN A 24 -1.35 -0.29 -7.15
CA ASN A 24 0.04 -0.61 -6.78
C ASN A 24 0.58 -0.04 -5.47
N SER A 25 -0.21 0.67 -4.66
CA SER A 25 0.31 1.32 -3.44
C SER A 25 0.32 0.46 -2.16
N CYS A 26 -0.19 -0.78 -2.24
CA CYS A 26 -0.40 -1.65 -1.07
C CYS A 26 0.66 -2.75 -0.86
N HIS A 27 1.87 -2.66 -1.43
CA HIS A 27 2.90 -3.73 -1.36
C HIS A 27 3.98 -3.50 -0.28
N CYS A 28 3.62 -2.76 0.77
CA CYS A 28 4.64 -2.11 1.60
C CYS A 28 5.22 -3.03 2.71
N GLY A 29 4.57 -4.15 3.07
CA GLY A 29 5.18 -5.20 3.91
C GLY A 29 5.70 -6.42 3.15
N GLU A 30 5.17 -6.68 1.95
CA GLU A 30 5.72 -7.68 1.02
C GLU A 30 7.18 -7.38 0.66
N LYS A 31 7.58 -6.10 0.71
CA LYS A 31 8.96 -5.68 0.52
C LYS A 31 9.91 -6.14 1.63
N LEU A 32 9.47 -6.13 2.90
CA LEU A 32 10.30 -6.62 4.01
C LEU A 32 10.44 -8.14 3.95
N GLU A 33 9.34 -8.83 3.69
CA GLU A 33 9.31 -10.29 3.51
C GLU A 33 10.23 -10.73 2.36
N LYS A 34 10.13 -10.09 1.19
CA LYS A 34 11.03 -10.35 0.06
C LYS A 34 12.51 -10.14 0.40
N MET A 35 12.85 -9.10 1.17
CA MET A 35 14.25 -8.85 1.57
C MET A 35 14.78 -9.94 2.49
N VAL A 36 13.97 -10.39 3.45
CA VAL A 36 14.33 -11.39 4.45
C VAL A 36 14.39 -12.78 3.83
N ASN A 37 13.43 -13.13 2.97
CA ASN A 37 13.42 -14.41 2.25
C ASN A 37 14.53 -14.54 1.21
N ALA A 38 15.12 -13.42 0.76
CA ALA A 38 16.31 -13.41 -0.07
C ALA A 38 17.61 -13.68 0.72
N LEU A 39 17.53 -13.91 2.02
CA LEU A 39 18.64 -14.38 2.84
C LEU A 39 18.67 -15.91 2.89
N ASN A 40 19.86 -16.47 3.10
CA ASN A 40 20.03 -17.88 3.43
C ASN A 40 19.62 -18.12 4.90
N LEU A 41 18.31 -18.17 5.16
CA LEU A 41 17.75 -18.45 6.48
C LEU A 41 17.78 -19.96 6.78
N THR A 42 18.12 -20.32 8.02
CA THR A 42 17.95 -21.70 8.52
C THR A 42 16.47 -22.06 8.68
N SER A 43 16.15 -23.35 8.86
CA SER A 43 14.77 -23.77 9.14
C SER A 43 14.24 -23.09 10.40
N ASP A 44 14.99 -23.13 11.50
CA ASP A 44 14.62 -22.51 12.77
C ASP A 44 14.38 -20.99 12.64
N GLN A 45 15.16 -20.30 11.83
CA GLN A 45 14.96 -18.87 11.58
C GLN A 45 13.66 -18.63 10.81
N LYS A 46 13.37 -19.44 9.79
CA LYS A 46 12.12 -19.34 9.02
C LYS A 46 10.91 -19.58 9.92
N ASP A 47 10.96 -20.59 10.78
CA ASP A 47 9.86 -20.93 11.68
C ASP A 47 9.58 -19.82 12.70
N LYS A 48 10.62 -19.14 13.19
CA LYS A 48 10.48 -17.98 14.09
C LYS A 48 10.01 -16.72 13.37
N ILE A 49 10.42 -16.52 12.11
CA ILE A 49 10.10 -15.32 11.33
C ILE A 49 8.68 -15.37 10.75
N LYS A 50 8.21 -16.56 10.34
CA LYS A 50 6.89 -16.75 9.73
C LYS A 50 5.74 -16.11 10.53
N PRO A 51 5.56 -16.37 11.84
CA PRO A 51 4.47 -15.76 12.61
C PRO A 51 4.55 -14.23 12.66
N ILE A 52 5.77 -13.66 12.63
CA ILE A 52 5.96 -12.21 12.57
C ILE A 52 5.42 -11.64 11.25
N PHE A 53 5.68 -12.31 10.12
CA PHE A 53 5.12 -11.91 8.83
C PHE A 53 3.62 -12.12 8.75
N ASP A 54 3.09 -13.23 9.27
CA ASP A 54 1.64 -13.48 9.29
C ASP A 54 0.91 -12.39 10.08
N GLN A 55 1.44 -12.03 11.25
CA GLN A 55 0.89 -10.94 12.07
C GLN A 55 0.97 -9.59 11.36
N LEU A 56 2.11 -9.27 10.73
CA LEU A 56 2.28 -8.04 9.97
C LEU A 56 1.31 -7.97 8.79
N LYS A 57 1.14 -9.07 8.04
CA LYS A 57 0.23 -9.18 6.90
C LYS A 57 -1.22 -8.99 7.34
N SER A 58 -1.64 -9.63 8.43
CA SER A 58 -2.97 -9.46 9.02
C SER A 58 -3.21 -8.00 9.40
N THR A 59 -2.29 -7.39 10.15
CA THR A 59 -2.35 -5.99 10.59
C THR A 59 -2.45 -5.05 9.39
N MET A 60 -1.62 -5.24 8.37
CA MET A 60 -1.66 -4.42 7.16
C MET A 60 -2.99 -4.59 6.41
N LYS A 61 -3.50 -5.81 6.26
CA LYS A 61 -4.76 -6.07 5.55
C LYS A 61 -5.94 -5.33 6.20
N ASP A 62 -6.03 -5.40 7.52
CA ASP A 62 -7.03 -4.66 8.28
C ASP A 62 -6.90 -3.15 8.05
N LYS A 63 -5.71 -2.58 8.29
CA LYS A 63 -5.48 -1.14 8.18
C LYS A 63 -5.68 -0.61 6.77
N TRP A 64 -5.31 -1.37 5.74
CA TRP A 64 -5.56 -0.99 4.34
C TRP A 64 -7.03 -1.05 3.94
N THR A 65 -7.79 -1.98 4.52
CA THR A 65 -9.26 -2.00 4.36
C THR A 65 -9.86 -0.69 4.89
N GLN A 66 -9.43 -0.25 6.08
CA GLN A 66 -9.90 1.00 6.69
C GLN A 66 -9.46 2.23 5.87
N ILE A 67 -8.23 2.26 5.35
CA ILE A 67 -7.76 3.35 4.48
C ILE A 67 -8.55 3.39 3.17
N LYS A 68 -8.91 2.24 2.60
CA LYS A 68 -9.73 2.15 1.38
C LYS A 68 -11.13 2.71 1.64
N ASP A 69 -11.72 2.37 2.77
CA ASP A 69 -13.03 2.89 3.17
C ASP A 69 -12.99 4.41 3.37
N ILE A 70 -11.99 4.94 4.08
CA ILE A 70 -11.79 6.38 4.23
C ILE A 70 -11.66 7.07 2.86
N LYS A 71 -10.90 6.47 1.93
CA LYS A 71 -10.77 7.02 0.58
C LYS A 71 -12.12 7.10 -0.13
N MET A 72 -12.95 6.06 -0.04
CA MET A 72 -14.29 6.06 -0.62
C MET A 72 -15.17 7.15 0.01
N GLN A 73 -15.09 7.36 1.33
CA GLN A 73 -15.82 8.44 2.00
C GLN A 73 -15.35 9.82 1.53
N MET A 74 -14.04 10.03 1.34
CA MET A 74 -13.50 11.27 0.77
C MET A 74 -13.95 11.51 -0.67
N ASP A 75 -13.96 10.46 -1.50
CA ASP A 75 -14.43 10.54 -2.89
C ASP A 75 -15.93 10.91 -2.94
N GLN A 76 -16.75 10.36 -2.02
CA GLN A 76 -18.17 10.73 -1.87
C GLN A 76 -18.37 12.19 -1.46
N GLN A 77 -17.59 12.68 -0.48
CA GLN A 77 -17.62 14.09 -0.06
C GLN A 77 -17.21 15.06 -1.17
N SER A 78 -16.34 14.60 -2.08
CA SER A 78 -15.85 15.41 -3.21
C SER A 78 -16.81 15.42 -4.41
N ALA A 79 -17.74 14.46 -4.48
CA ALA A 79 -18.73 14.34 -5.55
C ALA A 79 -20.04 15.09 -5.26
N GLY A 80 -20.24 15.58 -4.03
CA GLY A 80 -21.42 16.37 -3.66
C GLY A 80 -21.32 17.85 -4.07
N ASP A 81 -22.46 18.54 -4.12
CA ASP A 81 -22.53 19.97 -4.50
C ASP A 81 -21.73 20.90 -3.57
N LYS A 82 -21.51 20.47 -2.33
CA LYS A 82 -20.67 21.17 -1.36
C LYS A 82 -19.77 20.18 -0.64
N MET A 83 -18.49 20.53 -0.59
CA MET A 83 -17.49 19.79 0.14
C MET A 83 -17.47 20.25 1.61
N ASP A 84 -17.75 19.35 2.55
CA ASP A 84 -17.59 19.62 3.97
C ASP A 84 -16.12 19.45 4.37
N VAL A 85 -15.42 20.58 4.50
CA VAL A 85 -14.00 20.63 4.84
C VAL A 85 -13.71 20.04 6.23
N ALA A 86 -14.62 20.19 7.20
CA ALA A 86 -14.43 19.65 8.54
C ALA A 86 -14.49 18.11 8.53
N VAL A 87 -15.44 17.55 7.77
CA VAL A 87 -15.53 16.09 7.56
C VAL A 87 -14.30 15.55 6.86
N ILE A 88 -13.83 16.22 5.80
CA ILE A 88 -12.62 15.80 5.07
C ILE A 88 -11.38 15.85 5.97
N ASN A 89 -11.20 16.90 6.76
CA ASN A 89 -10.07 16.98 7.69
C ASN A 89 -10.09 15.82 8.69
N GLY A 90 -11.27 15.49 9.25
CA GLY A 90 -11.41 14.34 10.13
C GLY A 90 -11.10 12.99 9.45
N LEU A 91 -11.42 12.83 8.17
CA LEU A 91 -11.06 11.65 7.38
C LEU A 91 -9.54 11.57 7.13
N ILE A 92 -8.91 12.71 6.84
CA ILE A 92 -7.45 12.82 6.66
C ILE A 92 -6.73 12.44 7.97
N ASP A 93 -7.17 12.98 9.11
CA ASP A 93 -6.56 12.68 10.42
C ASP A 93 -6.62 11.19 10.75
N LYS A 94 -7.77 10.55 10.50
CA LYS A 94 -7.93 9.08 10.64
C LYS A 94 -6.96 8.33 9.74
N LYS A 95 -6.83 8.76 8.48
CA LYS A 95 -5.88 8.15 7.53
C LYS A 95 -4.44 8.29 7.99
N MET A 96 -4.05 9.46 8.52
CA MET A 96 -2.70 9.68 9.06
C MET A 96 -2.41 8.76 10.24
N ALA A 97 -3.37 8.61 11.17
CA ALA A 97 -3.24 7.71 12.30
C ALA A 97 -3.02 6.25 11.85
N LEU A 98 -3.84 5.76 10.91
CA LEU A 98 -3.70 4.41 10.35
C LEU A 98 -2.35 4.20 9.65
N MET A 99 -1.86 5.20 8.91
CA MET A 99 -0.53 5.15 8.30
C MET A 99 0.59 5.11 9.34
N GLY A 100 0.46 5.88 10.42
CA GLY A 100 1.38 5.85 11.55
C GLY A 100 1.45 4.46 12.20
N ASP A 101 0.30 3.81 12.39
CA ASP A 101 0.24 2.46 12.95
C ASP A 101 0.86 1.41 12.02
N ILE A 102 0.66 1.53 10.71
CA ILE A 102 1.35 0.69 9.71
C ILE A 102 2.88 0.86 9.82
N MET A 103 3.37 2.11 9.98
CA MET A 103 4.80 2.37 10.13
C MET A 103 5.36 1.72 11.40
N LYS A 104 4.66 1.88 12.54
CA LYS A 104 5.03 1.25 13.82
C LYS A 104 5.06 -0.27 13.70
N ALA A 105 4.04 -0.88 13.10
CA ALA A 105 3.97 -2.33 12.91
C ALA A 105 5.16 -2.87 12.09
N LYS A 106 5.54 -2.19 10.99
CA LYS A 106 6.71 -2.57 10.20
C LYS A 106 8.02 -2.39 10.95
N ALA A 107 8.17 -1.31 11.70
CA ALA A 107 9.36 -1.07 12.51
C ALA A 107 9.52 -2.17 13.58
N SER A 108 8.43 -2.53 14.26
CA SER A 108 8.41 -3.62 15.23
C SER A 108 8.76 -4.96 14.60
N ALA A 109 8.12 -5.32 13.48
CA ALA A 109 8.42 -6.58 12.77
C ALA A 109 9.88 -6.64 12.33
N LYS A 110 10.41 -5.53 11.80
CA LYS A 110 11.82 -5.44 11.42
C LYS A 110 12.74 -5.64 12.63
N ALA A 111 12.46 -5.01 13.77
CA ALA A 111 13.26 -5.16 14.99
C ALA A 111 13.30 -6.62 15.44
N GLN A 112 12.13 -7.26 15.58
CA GLN A 112 12.01 -8.67 15.97
C GLN A 112 12.75 -9.61 15.01
N ILE A 113 12.66 -9.37 13.69
CA ILE A 113 13.38 -10.16 12.70
C ILE A 113 14.89 -9.97 12.85
N MET A 114 15.37 -8.73 13.05
CA MET A 114 16.80 -8.46 13.20
C MET A 114 17.40 -9.19 14.40
N ASP A 115 16.63 -9.43 15.46
CA ASP A 115 17.08 -10.18 16.65
C ASP A 115 17.23 -11.69 16.38
N ILE A 116 16.57 -12.23 15.34
CA ILE A 116 16.65 -13.65 14.94
C ILE A 116 17.84 -13.90 13.99
N LEU A 117 18.33 -12.85 13.32
CA LEU A 117 19.35 -12.97 12.29
C LEU A 117 20.77 -12.98 12.86
N THR A 118 21.66 -13.68 12.16
CA THR A 118 23.11 -13.59 12.39
C THR A 118 23.65 -12.24 11.94
N ASP A 119 24.84 -11.85 12.42
CA ASP A 119 25.44 -10.56 12.05
C ASP A 119 25.73 -10.45 10.54
N LYS A 120 26.12 -11.57 9.90
CA LYS A 120 26.27 -11.63 8.44
C LYS A 120 24.95 -11.35 7.72
N GLN A 121 23.84 -11.96 8.16
CA GLN A 121 22.51 -11.73 7.59
C GLN A 121 22.00 -10.30 7.84
N LYS A 122 22.27 -9.74 9.03
CA LYS A 122 21.96 -8.33 9.36
C LYS A 122 22.66 -7.36 8.41
N MET A 123 23.95 -7.60 8.11
CA MET A 123 24.70 -6.80 7.14
C MET A 123 24.09 -6.88 5.74
N GLN A 124 23.70 -8.08 5.29
CA GLN A 124 23.05 -8.28 3.98
C GLN A 124 21.72 -7.51 3.88
N ILE A 125 20.89 -7.52 4.92
CA ILE A 125 19.66 -6.72 4.94
C ILE A 125 19.97 -5.22 4.90
N LYS A 126 20.93 -4.74 5.69
CA LYS A 126 21.30 -3.31 5.68
C LYS A 126 21.75 -2.87 4.29
N ALA A 127 22.54 -3.68 3.60
CA ALA A 127 22.97 -3.42 2.22
C ALA A 127 21.78 -3.36 1.24
N LYS A 128 20.88 -4.35 1.28
CA LYS A 128 19.65 -4.34 0.45
C LYS A 128 18.76 -3.13 0.74
N MET A 129 18.69 -2.68 2.00
CA MET A 129 17.94 -1.47 2.36
C MET A 129 18.59 -0.20 1.79
N ALA A 130 19.92 -0.10 1.82
CA ALA A 130 20.64 1.02 1.22
C ALA A 130 20.42 1.07 -0.31
N GLU A 131 20.50 -0.09 -0.98
CA GLU A 131 20.22 -0.21 -2.42
C GLU A 131 18.79 0.25 -2.75
N VAL A 132 17.82 -0.20 -1.96
CA VAL A 132 16.43 0.23 -2.13
C VAL A 132 16.28 1.75 -1.94
N LYS A 133 16.93 2.33 -0.92
CA LYS A 133 16.90 3.78 -0.71
C LYS A 133 17.50 4.53 -1.90
N ALA A 134 18.63 4.08 -2.43
CA ALA A 134 19.26 4.67 -3.61
C ALA A 134 18.35 4.60 -4.85
N LYS A 135 17.70 3.45 -5.08
CA LYS A 135 16.72 3.28 -6.17
C LYS A 135 15.52 4.23 -6.01
N MET A 136 15.02 4.40 -4.79
CA MET A 136 13.92 5.34 -4.52
C MET A 136 14.35 6.79 -4.72
N ALA A 137 15.54 7.17 -4.27
CA ALA A 137 16.10 8.50 -4.49
C ALA A 137 16.27 8.80 -5.99
N LYS A 138 16.79 7.84 -6.76
CA LYS A 138 16.89 7.98 -8.22
C LYS A 138 15.54 8.17 -8.89
N LYS A 139 14.53 7.36 -8.52
CA LYS A 139 13.16 7.53 -9.04
C LYS A 139 12.58 8.89 -8.68
N TRP A 140 12.82 9.36 -7.46
CA TRP A 140 12.37 10.68 -7.03
C TRP A 140 12.99 11.81 -7.86
N HIS A 141 14.30 11.74 -8.12
CA HIS A 141 14.97 12.70 -9.01
C HIS A 141 14.45 12.66 -10.45
N GLN A 142 14.12 11.47 -10.98
CA GLN A 142 13.53 11.35 -12.32
C GLN A 142 12.18 12.06 -12.40
N CYS A 143 11.32 11.91 -11.39
CA CYS A 143 10.04 12.62 -11.34
C CYS A 143 10.16 14.15 -11.13
N GLN A 144 11.34 14.68 -10.79
CA GLN A 144 11.60 16.12 -10.66
C GLN A 144 12.16 16.77 -11.93
N HIS A 145 12.51 15.98 -12.95
CA HIS A 145 13.12 16.44 -14.20
C HIS A 145 12.23 16.20 -15.43
N ASP A 146 11.00 15.72 -15.23
CA ASP A 146 9.99 15.50 -16.28
C ASP A 146 9.02 16.69 -16.45
N ASP A 147 9.40 17.89 -15.95
CA ASP A 147 8.70 19.17 -16.15
C ASP A 147 9.40 20.03 -17.24
#